data_AF-A0A1A8D4B0-F1
#
_entry.id   AF-A0A1A8D4B0-F1
#
_cell.length_a   1.000
_cell.length_b   1.000
_cell.length_c   1.000
_cell.angle_alpha   90.00
_cell.angle_beta   90.00
_cell.angle_gamma   90.00
#
_symmetry.space_group_name_H-M   'P 1'
#
loop_
_entity.id
_entity.type
_entity.pdbx_description
1 polymer ?
#
loop_
_entity_poly.entity_id
_entity_poly.type
_entity_poly.pdbx_seq_one_letter_code
_entity_poly.pdbx_strand_id
1 'polypeptide(L)'
;MCMSPLLNTTGLSSFLQGMFPEVRGLFDQIETVARLLVVPVSSAEPERSFSSLRRLKTWLCSTMTQIRLNSVGVCHVHKDKLDRLNRKKIAEQFVSCKESRKSTFGSFK
;
A
#
# COMPACT_ATOMS: atom_id res chain seq x y z
N MET A 1 0.49 10.14 17.98
CA MET A 1 1.21 11.43 17.86
C MET A 1 1.35 11.73 16.39
N CYS A 2 0.56 12.70 15.92
CA CYS A 2 0.55 13.16 14.54
C CYS A 2 1.69 14.16 14.29
N MET A 3 2.03 14.31 13.01
CA MET A 3 2.90 15.32 12.40
C MET A 3 4.39 15.01 12.60
N SER A 4 5.13 14.70 11.54
CA SER A 4 5.34 15.60 10.41
C SER A 4 5.01 14.99 9.03
N PRO A 5 4.36 15.75 8.13
CA PRO A 5 4.26 15.41 6.71
C PRO A 5 5.59 15.79 6.04
N LEU A 6 6.65 15.04 6.32
CA LEU A 6 7.91 15.25 5.62
C LEU A 6 7.89 14.42 4.34
N LEU A 7 7.66 15.14 3.24
CA LEU A 7 7.95 14.76 1.87
C LEU A 7 7.10 13.61 1.34
N ASN A 8 5.78 13.84 1.35
CA ASN A 8 4.88 13.24 0.39
C ASN A 8 5.57 13.40 -0.98
N THR A 9 5.86 12.32 -1.69
CA THR A 9 6.51 12.35 -3.02
C THR A 9 5.82 13.34 -3.98
N THR A 10 4.52 13.57 -3.76
CA THR A 10 3.65 14.55 -4.43
C THR A 10 3.95 16.01 -4.07
N GLY A 11 4.33 16.31 -2.82
CA GLY A 11 4.65 17.66 -2.32
C GLY A 11 6.01 18.16 -2.81
N LEU A 12 7.02 17.28 -2.82
CA LEU A 12 8.33 17.60 -3.41
C LEU A 12 8.22 17.78 -4.93
N SER A 13 7.48 16.89 -5.59
CA SER A 13 7.24 16.97 -7.04
C SER A 13 6.49 18.24 -7.43
N SER A 14 5.46 18.64 -6.68
CA SER A 14 4.73 19.88 -6.94
C SER A 14 5.55 21.14 -6.67
N PHE A 15 6.43 21.13 -5.67
CA PHE A 15 7.35 22.25 -5.41
C PHE A 15 8.41 22.40 -6.52
N LEU A 16 9.02 21.30 -6.97
CA LEU A 16 9.98 21.30 -8.08
C LEU A 16 9.32 21.66 -9.43
N GLN A 17 8.06 21.27 -9.63
CA GLN A 17 7.23 21.68 -10.77
C GLN A 17 6.75 23.14 -10.70
N GLY A 18 6.99 23.86 -9.60
CA GLY A 18 6.75 25.30 -9.50
C GLY A 18 7.91 26.16 -10.01
N MET A 19 9.10 25.57 -10.22
CA MET A 19 10.30 26.29 -10.67
C MET A 19 10.36 26.46 -12.20
N PHE A 20 11.02 27.54 -12.64
CA PHE A 20 11.22 27.90 -14.05
C PHE A 20 11.72 26.71 -14.89
N PRO A 21 11.16 26.50 -16.10
CA PRO A 21 11.37 25.28 -16.90
C PRO A 21 12.83 25.05 -17.33
N GLU A 22 13.63 26.13 -17.47
CA GLU A 22 15.06 26.07 -17.84
C GLU A 22 15.92 25.44 -16.74
N VAL A 23 15.50 25.56 -15.47
CA VAL A 23 16.22 25.03 -14.31
C VAL A 23 15.89 23.54 -14.10
N ARG A 24 14.77 23.03 -14.62
CA ARG A 24 14.39 21.62 -14.46
C ARG A 24 15.38 20.67 -15.16
N GLY A 25 15.93 21.07 -16.30
CA GLY A 25 16.91 20.27 -17.04
C GLY A 25 18.29 20.19 -16.37
N LEU A 26 18.67 21.20 -15.57
CA LEU A 26 19.96 21.24 -14.86
C LEU A 26 19.97 20.40 -13.57
N PHE A 27 18.80 20.07 -13.03
CA PHE A 27 18.63 19.47 -11.70
C PHE A 27 18.05 18.05 -11.72
N ASP A 28 17.92 17.40 -12.88
CA ASP A 28 17.37 16.03 -12.99
C ASP A 28 18.13 15.01 -12.10
N GLN A 29 19.45 15.20 -11.97
CA GLN A 29 20.29 14.43 -11.05
C GLN A 29 19.96 14.73 -9.58
N ILE A 30 19.68 15.99 -9.24
CA ILE A 30 19.32 16.41 -7.87
C ILE A 30 17.92 15.93 -7.51
N GLU A 31 16.98 15.92 -8.46
CA GLU A 31 15.65 15.34 -8.28
C GLU A 31 15.73 13.82 -8.07
N THR A 32 16.59 13.15 -8.82
CA THR A 32 16.84 11.70 -8.67
C THR A 32 17.49 11.36 -7.34
N VAL A 33 18.51 12.11 -6.92
CA VAL A 33 19.17 11.95 -5.62
C VAL A 33 18.22 12.29 -4.47
N ALA A 34 17.40 13.33 -4.61
CA ALA A 34 16.38 13.67 -3.61
C ALA A 34 15.32 12.57 -3.48
N ARG A 35 14.84 12.00 -4.60
CA ARG A 35 13.95 10.83 -4.58
C ARG A 35 14.59 9.62 -3.93
N LEU A 36 15.87 9.36 -4.19
CA LEU A 36 16.64 8.26 -3.59
C LEU A 36 16.86 8.46 -2.07
N LEU A 37 17.05 9.70 -1.61
CA LEU A 37 17.11 10.02 -0.17
C LEU A 37 15.75 9.94 0.54
N VAL A 38 14.66 10.15 -0.20
CA VAL A 38 13.27 10.04 0.30
C VAL A 38 12.83 8.57 0.38
N VAL A 39 13.40 7.65 -0.40
CA VAL A 39 13.37 6.22 -0.08
C VAL A 39 14.11 6.08 1.26
N PRO A 40 13.41 5.74 2.34
CA PRO A 40 13.68 6.37 3.61
C PRO A 40 15.03 5.92 4.19
N VAL A 41 15.92 6.89 4.43
CA VAL A 41 16.99 6.79 5.44
C VAL A 41 16.41 6.46 6.84
N SER A 42 15.10 6.63 7.03
CA SER A 42 14.37 6.16 8.21
C SER A 42 13.87 4.71 8.02
N SER A 43 14.58 3.75 8.60
CA SER A 43 14.21 2.32 8.62
C SER A 43 12.83 1.99 9.23
N ALA A 44 12.14 2.97 9.82
CA ALA A 44 10.90 2.77 10.56
C ALA A 44 9.70 2.27 9.71
N GLU A 45 9.57 2.71 8.45
CA GLU A 45 8.48 2.25 7.57
C GLU A 45 8.64 0.79 7.11
N PRO A 46 9.81 0.36 6.59
CA PRO A 46 10.05 -1.05 6.31
C PRO A 46 10.00 -1.89 7.59
N GLU A 47 10.51 -1.43 8.74
CA GLU A 47 10.40 -2.14 10.02
C GLU A 47 8.96 -2.39 10.45
N ARG A 48 8.07 -1.38 10.32
CA ARG A 48 6.63 -1.54 10.58
C ARG A 48 6.01 -2.56 9.63
N SER A 49 6.42 -2.56 8.37
CA SER A 49 5.94 -3.50 7.36
C SER A 49 6.44 -4.93 7.62
N PHE A 50 7.72 -5.12 7.95
CA PHE A 50 8.30 -6.41 8.31
C PHE A 50 7.76 -6.97 9.63
N SER A 51 7.54 -6.11 10.63
CA SER A 51 6.89 -6.50 11.89
C SER A 51 5.46 -6.97 11.64
N SER A 52 4.71 -6.27 10.79
CA SER A 52 3.38 -6.69 10.35
C SER A 52 3.42 -8.01 9.58
N LEU A 53 4.36 -8.16 8.65
CA LEU A 53 4.56 -9.41 7.90
C LEU A 53 4.96 -10.57 8.80
N ARG A 54 5.74 -10.33 9.86
CA ARG A 54 6.13 -11.34 10.84
C ARG A 54 4.94 -11.81 11.67
N ARG A 55 3.98 -10.92 11.95
CA ARG A 55 2.69 -11.28 12.58
C ARG A 55 1.76 -12.01 11.62
N LEU A 56 1.76 -11.66 10.33
CA LEU A 56 0.95 -12.33 9.29
C LEU A 56 1.51 -13.70 8.91
N LYS A 57 2.83 -13.83 8.82
CA LYS A 57 3.55 -15.07 8.56
C LYS A 57 3.75 -15.81 9.87
N THR A 58 2.64 -16.29 10.45
CA THR A 58 2.70 -17.18 11.60
C THR A 58 3.34 -18.51 11.20
N TRP A 59 4.10 -19.10 12.11
CA TRP A 59 4.81 -20.37 11.88
C TRP A 59 3.89 -21.50 11.38
N LEU A 60 2.63 -21.51 11.81
CA LEU A 60 1.59 -22.47 11.38
C LEU A 60 1.05 -22.26 9.94
N CYS A 61 1.38 -21.14 9.28
CA CYS A 61 0.95 -20.84 7.90
C CYS A 61 2.11 -20.94 6.89
N SER A 62 3.01 -21.90 7.06
CA SER A 62 4.18 -22.12 6.17
C SER A 62 3.81 -22.55 4.75
N THR A 63 2.58 -23.02 4.50
CA THR A 63 2.06 -23.41 3.18
C THR A 63 1.50 -22.25 2.36
N MET A 64 1.50 -21.01 2.86
CA MET A 64 0.96 -19.87 2.11
C MET A 64 1.89 -19.44 0.97
N THR A 65 1.35 -19.34 -0.24
CA THR A 65 2.10 -18.88 -1.41
C THR A 65 2.46 -17.39 -1.31
N GLN A 66 3.57 -17.00 -1.94
CA GLN A 66 4.06 -15.62 -1.93
C GLN A 66 3.03 -14.62 -2.46
N ILE A 67 2.26 -15.02 -3.48
CA ILE A 67 1.19 -14.19 -4.08
C ILE A 67 0.12 -13.87 -3.04
N ARG A 68 -0.33 -14.88 -2.28
CA ARG A 68 -1.33 -14.70 -1.23
C ARG A 68 -0.79 -13.92 -0.04
N LEU A 69 0.50 -14.09 0.30
CA LEU A 69 1.16 -13.31 1.34
C LEU A 69 1.23 -11.83 0.99
N ASN A 70 1.59 -11.52 -0.26
CA ASN A 70 1.67 -10.13 -0.69
C ASN A 70 0.29 -9.45 -0.67
N SER A 71 -0.74 -10.12 -1.20
CA SER A 71 -2.10 -9.54 -1.20
C SER A 71 -2.63 -9.28 0.22
N VAL A 72 -2.40 -10.20 1.17
CA VAL A 72 -2.77 -10.01 2.58
C VAL A 72 -1.94 -8.90 3.22
N GLY A 73 -0.65 -8.82 2.91
CA GLY A 73 0.25 -7.77 3.39
C GLY A 73 -0.23 -6.37 2.99
N VAL A 74 -0.61 -6.18 1.73
CA VAL A 74 -1.15 -4.91 1.23
C VAL A 74 -2.45 -4.54 1.96
N CYS A 75 -3.36 -5.50 2.13
CA CYS A 75 -4.60 -5.29 2.91
C CYS A 75 -4.32 -4.94 4.36
N HIS A 76 -3.30 -5.53 4.98
CA HIS A 76 -2.95 -5.28 6.37
C HIS A 76 -2.30 -3.90 6.60
N VAL A 77 -1.48 -3.42 5.66
CA VAL A 77 -0.88 -2.08 5.74
C VAL A 77 -1.94 -1.01 5.47
N HIS A 78 -2.88 -1.26 4.57
CA HIS A 78 -3.88 -0.30 4.13
C HIS A 78 -5.28 -0.56 4.71
N LYS A 79 -5.37 -0.97 5.98
CA LYS A 79 -6.65 -1.26 6.64
C LYS A 79 -7.61 -0.08 6.62
N ASP A 80 -7.11 1.14 6.84
CA ASP A 80 -7.95 2.36 6.84
C ASP A 80 -8.65 2.61 5.50
N LYS A 81 -8.00 2.20 4.39
CA LYS A 81 -8.60 2.28 3.05
C LYS A 81 -9.62 1.17 2.85
N LEU A 82 -9.34 -0.03 3.38
CA LEU A 82 -10.22 -1.19 3.31
C LEU A 82 -11.50 -1.01 4.14
N ASP A 83 -11.41 -0.32 5.29
CA ASP A 83 -12.56 -0.04 6.16
C ASP A 83 -13.57 0.92 5.51
N ARG A 84 -13.11 1.76 4.57
CA ARG A 84 -13.96 2.64 3.76
C ARG A 84 -14.68 1.88 2.64
N LEU A 85 -14.26 0.66 2.32
CA LEU A 85 -14.88 -0.15 1.27
C LEU A 85 -16.13 -0.87 1.77
N ASN A 86 -17.16 -0.94 0.93
CA ASN A 86 -18.37 -1.66 1.26
C ASN A 86 -18.14 -3.18 1.14
N ARG A 87 -17.91 -3.82 2.29
CA ARG A 87 -17.66 -5.26 2.41
C ARG A 87 -18.79 -6.11 1.82
N LYS A 88 -20.06 -5.67 1.93
CA LYS A 88 -21.21 -6.40 1.39
C LYS A 88 -21.13 -6.50 -0.14
N LYS A 89 -20.86 -5.37 -0.79
CA LYS A 89 -20.72 -5.30 -2.25
C LYS A 89 -19.58 -6.20 -2.76
N ILE A 90 -18.46 -6.23 -2.04
CA ILE A 90 -17.32 -7.10 -2.39
C ILE A 90 -17.70 -8.58 -2.23
N ALA A 91 -18.43 -8.92 -1.16
CA ALA A 91 -18.89 -10.28 -0.92
C ALA A 91 -19.88 -10.76 -1.98
N GLU A 92 -20.83 -9.90 -2.35
CA GLU A 92 -21.78 -10.14 -3.46
C GLU A 92 -21.03 -10.36 -4.78
N GLN A 93 -20.06 -9.52 -5.11
CA GLN A 93 -19.24 -9.68 -6.32
C GLN A 93 -18.44 -10.99 -6.29
N PHE A 94 -17.87 -11.36 -5.15
CA PHE A 94 -17.13 -12.62 -5.00
C PHE A 94 -18.01 -13.85 -5.24
N VAL A 95 -19.26 -13.79 -4.75
CA VAL A 95 -20.27 -14.83 -4.94
C VAL A 95 -20.79 -14.87 -6.37
N SER A 96 -21.02 -13.71 -7.00
CA SER A 96 -21.49 -13.63 -8.38
C SER A 96 -20.49 -14.20 -9.39
N CYS A 97 -19.20 -14.22 -9.06
CA CYS A 97 -18.16 -14.80 -9.93
C CYS A 97 -18.30 -16.31 -10.17
N LYS A 98 -19.02 -17.08 -9.34
CA LYS A 98 -19.18 -18.52 -9.56
C LYS A 98 -20.47 -19.08 -8.96
N GLU A 99 -21.21 -19.87 -9.74
CA GLU A 99 -22.49 -20.44 -9.30
C GLU A 99 -22.33 -21.35 -8.07
N SER A 100 -21.23 -22.11 -7.99
CA SER A 100 -20.93 -22.93 -6.80
C SER A 100 -20.81 -22.10 -5.52
N ARG A 101 -20.37 -20.84 -5.62
CA ARG A 101 -20.23 -19.94 -4.46
C ARG A 101 -21.58 -19.42 -3.99
N LYS A 102 -22.56 -19.23 -4.88
CA LYS A 102 -23.93 -18.86 -4.48
C LYS A 102 -24.56 -19.96 -3.63
N SER A 103 -24.34 -21.22 -4.00
CA SER A 103 -24.81 -22.37 -3.21
C SER A 103 -24.17 -22.42 -1.81
N THR A 104 -22.86 -22.16 -1.70
CA THR A 104 -22.15 -22.23 -0.41
C THR A 104 -22.37 -21.01 0.49
N PHE A 105 -22.34 -19.80 -0.08
CA PHE A 105 -22.33 -18.55 0.70
C PHE A 105 -23.70 -17.86 0.75
N GLY A 106 -24.67 -18.29 -0.07
CA GLY A 106 -26.00 -17.70 -0.12
C GLY A 106 -25.99 -16.24 -0.59
N SER A 107 -27.01 -15.49 -0.17
CA SER A 107 -27.13 -14.04 -0.43
C SER A 107 -26.87 -13.25 0.85
N PHE A 108 -26.24 -12.09 0.72
CA PHE A 108 -25.97 -11.18 1.82
C PHE A 108 -27.14 -10.20 1.98
N LYS A 109 -27.75 -10.12 3.18
CA LYS A 109 -28.74 -9.09 3.57
C LYS A 109 -28.05 -7.86 4.14
#